data_AF-A0AAD7YAT0-F1
#
_entry.id   AF-A0AAD7YAT0-F1
#
_cell.length_a   1.000
_cell.length_b   1.000
_cell.length_c   1.000
_cell.angle_alpha   90.00
_cell.angle_beta   90.00
_cell.angle_gamma   90.00
#
_symmetry.space_group_name_H-M   'P 1'
#
loop_
_entity.id
_entity.type
_entity.pdbx_description
1 polymer ?
#
loop_
_entity_poly.entity_id
_entity_poly.type
_entity_poly.pdbx_seq_one_letter_code
_entity_poly.pdbx_strand_id
1 'polypeptide(L)'
;MLILYVVTILLECFNGAYGLPDDIYDEDSSRMSVSDDLEFEPIITLTKDKEKMIVVKNINCDDFAKYAMNCTFEAALMYNSTKKSPPMPAKIGDWCKAIRHLTNCAIDWNADCKEVTESHFNEESVRGHMHVVNNICDDEWFLTRYDVLPGCIEAAGEAWECCYTDFKRLVDEQKNTTHEWTHFDTHFHMCCARAQFRRCTLNSLFDMPDVCSYEQAVTLQKFSVIISEGDVFQDCDSNMMYTNCPGGDPRPSGKSLAKLMNAGVPLTNVHPPKPLHNKVSVFSSTTYHIISVVLSVLLCGLVN
;
A
#
# COMPACT_ATOMS: atom_id res chain seq x y z
N MET A 1 7.21 -25.89 -15.07
CA MET A 1 8.04 -24.72 -14.69
C MET A 1 7.24 -23.59 -14.06
N LEU A 2 6.06 -23.21 -14.56
CA LEU A 2 5.21 -22.20 -13.91
C LEU A 2 4.76 -22.56 -12.48
N ILE A 3 4.46 -23.84 -12.23
CA ILE A 3 4.06 -24.34 -10.90
C ILE A 3 5.23 -24.30 -9.90
N LEU A 4 6.47 -24.47 -10.37
CA LEU A 4 7.64 -24.42 -9.49
C LEU A 4 8.00 -22.97 -9.09
N TYR A 5 7.70 -21.99 -9.94
CA TYR A 5 7.98 -20.57 -9.69
C TYR A 5 6.98 -19.91 -8.73
N VAL A 6 5.69 -20.30 -8.82
CA VAL A 6 4.67 -19.87 -7.86
C VAL A 6 4.90 -20.51 -6.49
N VAL A 7 5.37 -21.75 -6.47
CA VAL A 7 5.70 -22.45 -5.21
C VAL A 7 6.93 -21.83 -4.54
N THR A 8 7.96 -21.39 -5.25
CA THR A 8 9.12 -20.70 -4.64
C THR A 8 8.76 -19.34 -4.04
N ILE A 9 7.90 -18.56 -4.71
CA ILE A 9 7.44 -17.26 -4.18
C ILE A 9 6.56 -17.45 -2.94
N LEU A 10 5.67 -18.45 -2.96
CA LEU A 10 4.88 -18.79 -1.77
C LEU A 10 5.74 -19.35 -0.63
N LEU A 11 6.87 -20.02 -0.93
CA LEU A 11 7.80 -20.56 0.07
C LEU A 11 8.67 -19.48 0.71
N GLU A 12 9.08 -18.46 -0.05
CA GLU A 12 9.80 -17.29 0.47
C GLU A 12 8.91 -16.49 1.42
N CYS A 13 7.62 -16.33 1.10
CA CYS A 13 6.65 -15.68 2.00
C CYS A 13 6.25 -16.54 3.22
N PHE A 14 6.35 -17.88 3.16
CA PHE A 14 5.99 -18.77 4.28
C PHE A 14 7.14 -19.02 5.26
N ASN A 15 8.40 -18.97 4.82
CA ASN A 15 9.55 -19.30 5.65
C ASN A 15 9.96 -18.19 6.65
N GLY A 16 9.49 -16.95 6.49
CA GLY A 16 9.72 -15.85 7.44
C GLY A 16 8.96 -15.99 8.78
N ALA A 17 8.03 -16.94 8.89
CA ALA A 17 7.22 -17.14 10.10
C ALA A 17 7.92 -17.95 11.21
N TYR A 18 9.13 -18.49 11.00
CA TYR A 18 9.82 -19.34 11.97
C TYR A 18 11.34 -19.14 12.04
N GLY A 19 11.79 -18.22 12.92
CA GLY A 19 13.13 -18.15 13.58
C GLY A 19 14.34 -17.81 12.69
N LEU A 20 15.37 -17.06 13.08
CA LEU A 20 15.93 -16.58 14.36
C LEU A 20 16.78 -15.31 14.06
N PRO A 21 17.18 -14.52 15.06
CA PRO A 21 17.88 -13.24 14.86
C PRO A 21 19.40 -13.45 14.70
N ASP A 22 19.99 -12.78 13.72
CA ASP A 22 21.44 -12.57 13.67
C ASP A 22 21.74 -11.12 14.06
N ASP A 23 22.29 -10.98 15.25
CA ASP A 23 22.90 -9.77 15.80
C ASP A 23 24.12 -9.35 14.98
N ILE A 24 24.17 -8.09 14.51
CA ILE A 24 25.43 -7.37 14.31
C ILE A 24 25.25 -5.93 14.77
N TYR A 25 25.97 -5.60 15.84
CA TYR A 25 26.21 -4.25 16.35
C TYR A 25 26.99 -3.40 15.34
N ASP A 26 26.69 -2.11 15.27
CA ASP A 26 27.76 -1.11 15.18
C ASP A 26 27.38 0.16 15.95
N GLU A 27 28.34 0.58 16.76
CA GLU A 27 28.30 1.63 17.78
C GLU A 27 28.91 2.93 17.22
N ASP A 28 28.31 4.05 17.62
CA ASP A 28 28.84 5.42 17.70
C ASP A 28 29.45 6.15 16.48
N SER A 29 28.81 7.29 16.15
CA SER A 29 29.54 8.54 15.92
C SER A 29 28.67 9.77 16.22
N SER A 30 28.86 10.30 17.42
CA SER A 30 29.07 11.72 17.76
C SER A 30 28.24 12.82 17.08
N ARG A 31 27.43 13.45 17.92
CA ARG A 31 26.80 14.79 17.83
C ARG A 31 27.63 15.87 17.12
N MET A 32 26.97 16.61 16.22
CA MET A 32 27.21 18.04 16.06
C MET A 32 25.88 18.76 15.82
N SER A 33 25.58 19.72 16.71
CA SER A 33 24.44 20.61 16.67
C SER A 33 24.65 21.70 15.62
N VAL A 34 23.75 21.82 14.66
CA VAL A 34 23.52 23.07 13.91
C VAL A 34 22.02 23.27 13.82
N SER A 35 21.56 24.31 14.51
CA SER A 35 20.26 24.93 14.33
C SER A 35 20.25 25.59 12.96
N ASP A 36 19.46 25.08 12.03
CA ASP A 36 19.08 25.82 10.83
C ASP A 36 17.55 25.88 10.78
N ASP A 37 17.06 27.11 10.79
CA ASP A 37 15.67 27.49 10.68
C ASP A 37 15.03 26.81 9.46
N LEU A 38 14.02 25.97 9.72
CA LEU A 38 13.14 25.44 8.69
C LEU A 38 12.22 26.58 8.25
N GLU A 39 12.71 27.41 7.32
CA GLU A 39 11.87 28.32 6.56
C GLU A 39 10.99 27.47 5.64
N PHE A 40 9.73 27.26 6.05
CA PHE A 40 8.73 26.58 5.26
C PHE A 40 8.39 27.45 4.05
N GLU A 41 8.78 27.03 2.85
CA GLU A 41 8.21 27.57 1.62
C GLU A 41 6.71 27.15 1.55
N PRO A 42 5.76 28.11 1.51
CA PRO A 42 4.35 27.78 1.47
C PRO A 42 3.94 27.21 0.10
N ILE A 43 3.17 26.11 0.13
CA ILE A 43 2.55 25.53 -1.06
C ILE A 43 1.43 26.45 -1.54
N ILE A 44 1.53 26.89 -2.80
CA ILE A 44 0.57 27.79 -3.44
C ILE A 44 -0.70 27.00 -3.76
N THR A 45 -1.83 27.45 -3.20
CA THR A 45 -3.15 26.93 -3.52
C THR A 45 -3.54 27.31 -4.95
N LEU A 46 -4.05 26.33 -5.69
CA LEU A 46 -4.28 26.29 -7.14
C LEU A 46 -5.27 27.31 -7.73
N THR A 47 -5.61 28.42 -7.06
CA THR A 47 -6.76 29.25 -7.47
C THR A 47 -6.60 30.77 -7.48
N LYS A 48 -5.42 31.39 -7.26
CA LYS A 48 -5.40 32.86 -7.39
C LYS A 48 -4.19 33.60 -7.97
N ASP A 49 -3.02 32.99 -8.14
CA ASP A 49 -1.85 33.74 -8.63
C ASP A 49 -1.19 33.08 -9.84
N LYS A 50 -1.92 33.07 -10.97
CA LYS A 50 -1.43 32.57 -12.27
C LYS A 50 -0.32 33.43 -12.91
N GLU A 51 0.01 34.58 -12.33
CA GLU A 51 0.87 35.58 -12.98
C GLU A 51 2.20 35.89 -12.25
N LYS A 52 2.51 35.25 -11.11
CA LYS A 52 3.72 35.61 -10.33
C LYS A 52 4.71 34.49 -9.99
N MET A 53 4.50 33.26 -10.45
CA MET A 53 5.55 32.24 -10.48
C MET A 53 5.62 31.58 -11.84
N ILE A 54 6.22 32.29 -12.79
CA ILE A 54 6.78 31.65 -13.97
C ILE A 54 8.28 31.91 -13.91
N VAL A 55 8.98 31.17 -13.04
CA VAL A 55 10.34 30.81 -13.39
C VAL A 55 10.15 29.85 -14.56
N VAL A 56 10.21 30.36 -15.78
CA VAL A 56 10.12 29.56 -17.00
C VAL A 56 11.29 28.59 -16.96
N LYS A 57 11.09 27.40 -16.38
CA LYS A 57 12.02 26.30 -16.56
C LYS A 57 11.85 25.92 -18.03
N ASN A 58 12.94 25.99 -18.79
CA ASN A 58 12.92 25.62 -20.20
C ASN A 58 12.84 24.09 -20.30
N ILE A 59 11.65 23.52 -20.10
CA ILE A 59 11.41 22.07 -20.18
C ILE A 59 11.41 21.69 -21.66
N ASN A 60 12.23 20.69 -22.01
CA ASN A 60 12.21 20.12 -23.35
C ASN A 60 11.05 19.12 -23.46
N CYS A 61 9.92 19.59 -24.01
CA CYS A 61 8.71 18.78 -24.16
C CYS A 61 8.85 17.60 -25.14
N ASP A 62 9.93 17.54 -25.94
CA ASP A 62 10.18 16.42 -26.85
C ASP A 62 10.83 15.20 -26.16
N ASP A 63 11.34 15.34 -24.94
CA ASP A 63 12.11 14.30 -24.23
C ASP A 63 11.54 14.01 -22.83
N PHE A 64 10.30 13.51 -22.81
CA PHE A 64 9.61 13.11 -21.58
C PHE A 64 10.40 12.10 -20.77
N ALA A 65 10.98 11.09 -21.42
CA ALA A 65 11.69 10.01 -20.74
C ALA A 65 12.86 10.55 -19.91
N LYS A 66 13.65 11.47 -20.48
CA LYS A 66 14.75 12.11 -19.75
C LYS A 66 14.25 13.00 -18.62
N TYR A 67 13.18 13.75 -18.83
CA TYR A 67 12.59 14.59 -17.78
C TYR A 67 12.09 13.75 -16.60
N ALA A 68 11.30 12.72 -16.87
CA ALA A 68 10.78 11.81 -15.85
C ALA A 68 11.92 11.07 -15.12
N MET A 69 12.93 10.59 -15.84
CA MET A 69 14.11 9.96 -15.22
C MET A 69 14.84 10.91 -14.28
N ASN A 70 15.09 12.16 -14.69
CA ASN A 70 15.75 13.14 -13.82
C ASN A 70 14.94 13.40 -12.54
N CYS A 71 13.63 13.60 -12.66
CA CYS A 71 12.76 13.79 -11.50
C CYS A 71 12.77 12.59 -10.55
N THR A 72 12.71 11.38 -11.09
CA THR A 72 12.77 10.16 -10.26
C THR A 72 14.14 9.96 -9.61
N PHE A 73 15.23 10.31 -10.31
CA PHE A 73 16.59 10.22 -9.79
C PHE A 73 16.82 11.22 -8.66
N GLU A 74 16.42 12.48 -8.85
CA GLU A 74 16.53 13.52 -7.81
C GLU A 74 15.70 13.15 -6.57
N ALA A 75 14.46 12.68 -6.76
CA ALA A 75 13.63 12.19 -5.65
C ALA A 75 14.27 11.00 -4.91
N ALA A 76 14.86 10.06 -5.65
CA ALA A 76 15.55 8.91 -5.06
C ALA A 76 16.76 9.35 -4.22
N LEU A 77 17.52 10.35 -4.68
CA LEU A 77 18.62 10.94 -3.90
C LEU A 77 18.13 11.67 -2.65
N MET A 78 16.99 12.36 -2.72
CA MET A 78 16.41 13.05 -1.56
C MET A 78 15.99 12.06 -0.47
N TYR A 79 15.28 10.98 -0.84
CA TYR A 79 14.81 10.00 0.14
C TYR A 79 15.92 9.05 0.62
N ASN A 80 16.79 8.61 -0.30
CA ASN A 80 17.92 7.73 -0.05
C ASN A 80 17.55 6.47 0.74
N SER A 81 16.63 5.69 0.20
CA SER A 81 16.21 4.40 0.75
C SER A 81 15.79 3.47 -0.38
N THR A 82 16.12 2.19 -0.22
CA THR A 82 15.69 1.11 -1.12
C THR A 82 14.46 0.37 -0.61
N LYS A 83 14.06 0.64 0.65
CA LYS A 83 12.90 0.01 1.27
C LYS A 83 11.60 0.52 0.67
N LYS A 84 10.66 -0.39 0.48
CA LYS A 84 9.27 -0.11 0.08
C LYS A 84 8.31 -0.10 1.27
N SER A 85 8.80 -0.51 2.45
CA SER A 85 8.08 -0.39 3.71
C SER A 85 7.76 1.09 4.00
N PRO A 86 6.82 1.39 4.91
CA PRO A 86 6.63 2.75 5.39
C PRO A 86 7.97 3.32 5.89
N PRO A 87 8.31 4.58 5.60
CA PRO A 87 9.57 5.17 6.04
C PRO A 87 9.63 5.18 7.56
N MET A 88 10.82 4.95 8.13
CA MET A 88 11.01 5.20 9.57
C MET A 88 10.70 6.67 9.88
N PRO A 89 10.20 7.01 11.08
CA PRO A 89 9.85 8.39 11.41
C PRO A 89 11.00 9.38 11.20
N ALA A 90 12.24 8.99 11.52
CA ALA A 90 13.43 9.79 11.24
C ALA A 90 13.65 10.13 9.75
N LYS A 91 13.02 9.39 8.84
CA LYS A 91 13.11 9.52 7.38
C LYS A 91 11.82 10.00 6.72
N ILE A 92 10.74 10.24 7.47
CA ILE A 92 9.46 10.70 6.90
C ILE A 92 9.61 12.07 6.22
N GLY A 93 10.45 12.95 6.76
CA GLY A 93 10.73 14.26 6.18
C GLY A 93 11.40 14.18 4.81
N ASP A 94 12.44 13.33 4.68
CA ASP A 94 13.15 13.07 3.42
C ASP A 94 12.21 12.43 2.39
N TRP A 95 11.38 11.48 2.83
CA TRP A 95 10.35 10.86 2.01
C TRP A 95 9.33 11.88 1.49
N CYS A 96 8.83 12.75 2.37
CA CYS A 96 7.89 13.82 1.99
C CYS A 96 8.51 14.84 1.03
N LYS A 97 9.79 15.18 1.19
CA LYS A 97 10.52 16.03 0.21
C LYS A 97 10.57 15.37 -1.17
N ALA A 98 10.86 14.07 -1.24
CA ALA A 98 10.89 13.33 -2.49
C ALA A 98 9.50 13.29 -3.17
N ILE A 99 8.42 13.02 -2.42
CA ILE A 99 7.06 13.03 -2.97
C ILE A 99 6.66 14.42 -3.47
N ARG A 100 6.96 15.50 -2.72
CA ARG A 100 6.70 16.87 -3.17
C ARG A 100 7.47 17.20 -4.45
N HIS A 101 8.73 16.79 -4.55
CA HIS A 101 9.52 16.96 -5.77
C HIS A 101 8.87 16.26 -6.98
N LEU A 102 8.50 14.98 -6.84
CA LEU A 102 7.81 14.24 -7.90
C LEU A 102 6.48 14.89 -8.30
N THR A 103 5.73 15.39 -7.33
CA THR A 103 4.47 16.11 -7.57
C THR A 103 4.70 17.38 -8.38
N ASN A 104 5.68 18.18 -7.99
CA ASN A 104 6.02 19.42 -8.70
C ASN A 104 6.53 19.14 -10.12
N CYS A 105 7.34 18.11 -10.32
CA CYS A 105 7.74 17.68 -11.66
C CYS A 105 6.54 17.36 -12.56
N ALA A 106 5.56 16.63 -12.03
CA ALA A 106 4.36 16.29 -12.79
C ALA A 106 3.50 17.53 -13.08
N ILE A 107 3.39 18.47 -12.14
CA ILE A 107 2.67 19.74 -12.32
C ILE A 107 3.38 20.62 -13.38
N ASP A 108 4.68 20.81 -13.25
CA ASP A 108 5.50 21.63 -14.17
C ASP A 108 5.36 21.09 -15.61
N TRP A 109 5.50 19.77 -15.79
CA TRP A 109 5.31 19.14 -17.10
C TRP A 109 3.90 19.34 -17.66
N ASN A 110 2.86 19.14 -16.86
CA ASN A 110 1.47 19.32 -17.31
C ASN A 110 1.12 20.79 -17.61
N ALA A 111 1.80 21.74 -16.96
CA ALA A 111 1.63 23.16 -17.23
C ALA A 111 2.35 23.60 -18.52
N ASP A 112 3.61 23.21 -18.69
CA ASP A 112 4.48 23.73 -19.74
C ASP A 112 4.44 22.91 -21.04
N CYS A 113 4.12 21.62 -20.96
CA CYS A 113 4.08 20.70 -22.10
C CYS A 113 2.65 20.29 -22.49
N LYS A 114 1.67 21.19 -22.25
CA LYS A 114 0.22 20.92 -22.43
C LYS A 114 -0.17 20.36 -23.80
N GLU A 115 0.57 20.73 -24.85
CA GLU A 115 0.27 20.33 -26.23
C GLU A 115 0.72 18.89 -26.59
N VAL A 116 1.60 18.28 -25.79
CA VAL A 116 2.09 16.91 -25.97
C VAL A 116 1.66 15.95 -24.86
N THR A 117 0.81 16.39 -23.93
CA THR A 117 0.58 15.76 -22.60
C THR A 117 -0.68 14.93 -22.46
N GLU A 118 -1.39 14.59 -23.52
CA GLU A 118 -2.65 13.81 -23.37
C GLU A 118 -2.47 12.43 -22.69
N SER A 119 -1.25 11.96 -22.37
CA SER A 119 -1.05 10.66 -21.70
C SER A 119 0.10 10.52 -20.69
N HIS A 120 1.01 11.49 -20.54
CA HIS A 120 2.28 11.20 -19.87
C HIS A 120 2.25 11.33 -18.33
N PHE A 121 1.64 12.40 -17.80
CA PHE A 121 1.30 12.49 -16.37
C PHE A 121 -0.20 12.72 -16.24
N ASN A 122 -0.93 11.67 -15.88
CA ASN A 122 -2.38 11.73 -15.70
C ASN A 122 -2.75 12.74 -14.58
N GLU A 123 -3.74 13.61 -14.80
CA GLU A 123 -4.25 14.54 -13.78
C GLU A 123 -4.68 13.83 -12.49
N GLU A 124 -5.23 12.62 -12.59
CA GLU A 124 -5.52 11.78 -11.43
C GLU A 124 -4.26 11.36 -10.69
N SER A 125 -3.15 11.10 -11.40
CA SER A 125 -1.87 10.78 -10.77
C SER A 125 -1.32 11.98 -9.98
N VAL A 126 -1.44 13.19 -10.53
CA VAL A 126 -1.05 14.42 -9.82
C VAL A 126 -1.92 14.63 -8.59
N ARG A 127 -3.24 14.49 -8.73
CA ARG A 127 -4.18 14.57 -7.59
C ARG A 127 -3.90 13.51 -6.52
N GLY A 128 -3.52 12.31 -6.93
CA GLY A 128 -3.09 11.24 -6.04
C GLY A 128 -1.86 11.62 -5.22
N HIS A 129 -0.81 12.13 -5.86
CA HIS A 129 0.38 12.59 -5.13
C HIS A 129 0.05 13.76 -4.18
N MET A 130 -0.78 14.71 -4.62
CA MET A 130 -1.25 15.80 -3.75
C MET A 130 -2.06 15.27 -2.55
N HIS A 131 -2.90 14.25 -2.75
CA HIS A 131 -3.63 13.61 -1.67
C HIS A 131 -2.67 13.03 -0.61
N VAL A 132 -1.58 12.37 -1.05
CA VAL A 132 -0.54 11.85 -0.15
C VAL A 132 0.14 12.98 0.62
N VAL A 133 0.55 14.05 -0.07
CA VAL A 133 1.17 15.22 0.57
C VAL A 133 0.26 15.81 1.63
N ASN A 134 -1.01 16.05 1.30
CA ASN A 134 -1.96 16.70 2.21
C ASN A 134 -2.31 15.85 3.44
N ASN A 135 -2.35 14.52 3.31
CA ASN A 135 -2.85 13.63 4.38
C ASN A 135 -1.73 12.94 5.18
N ILE A 136 -0.47 13.04 4.74
CA ILE A 136 0.70 12.52 5.47
C ILE A 136 1.69 13.65 5.75
N CYS A 137 2.13 14.35 4.72
CA CYS A 137 3.26 15.27 4.82
C CYS A 137 2.92 16.62 5.43
N ASP A 138 1.67 17.07 5.26
CA ASP A 138 1.16 18.33 5.80
C ASP A 138 0.19 18.12 6.99
N ASP A 139 -0.16 16.86 7.30
CA ASP A 139 -1.01 16.51 8.45
C ASP A 139 -0.14 16.33 9.71
N GLU A 140 0.06 17.41 10.47
CA GLU A 140 0.81 17.41 11.74
C GLU A 140 0.28 16.38 12.76
N TRP A 141 -1.04 16.15 12.76
CA TRP A 141 -1.69 15.22 13.68
C TRP A 141 -1.43 13.77 13.30
N PHE A 142 -1.31 13.49 12.00
CA PHE A 142 -0.81 12.21 11.50
C PHE A 142 0.66 12.02 11.87
N LEU A 143 1.52 13.00 11.58
CA LEU A 143 2.96 12.92 11.84
C LEU A 143 3.27 12.68 13.33
N THR A 144 2.56 13.37 14.22
CA THR A 144 2.70 13.17 15.69
C THR A 144 2.39 11.73 16.12
N ARG A 145 1.42 11.07 15.49
CA ARG A 145 1.15 9.63 15.75
C ARG A 145 2.15 8.72 15.07
N TYR A 146 2.66 9.14 13.93
CA TYR A 146 3.62 8.37 13.15
C TYR A 146 4.97 8.24 13.89
N ASP A 147 5.35 9.24 14.68
CA ASP A 147 6.60 9.26 15.45
C ASP A 147 6.76 8.10 16.44
N VAL A 148 5.66 7.53 16.93
CA VAL A 148 5.67 6.41 17.89
C VAL A 148 5.58 5.04 17.23
N LEU A 149 5.71 4.95 15.90
CA LEU A 149 5.63 3.71 15.13
C LEU A 149 6.93 2.91 14.87
N PRO A 150 8.17 3.28 15.28
CA PRO A 150 9.38 2.57 14.86
C PRO A 150 9.32 1.04 14.98
N GLY A 151 8.95 0.51 16.15
CA GLY A 151 8.87 -0.95 16.38
C GLY A 151 7.77 -1.63 15.58
N CYS A 152 6.65 -0.94 15.35
CA CYS A 152 5.55 -1.47 14.54
C CYS A 152 5.92 -1.49 13.04
N ILE A 153 6.60 -0.45 12.54
CA ILE A 153 7.10 -0.37 11.15
C ILE A 153 8.14 -1.47 10.89
N GLU A 154 9.07 -1.67 11.81
CA GLU A 154 10.11 -2.68 11.68
C GLU A 154 9.51 -4.10 11.58
N ALA A 155 8.62 -4.44 12.51
CA ALA A 155 8.03 -5.77 12.54
C ALA A 155 7.00 -6.03 11.42
N ALA A 156 6.30 -5.01 10.93
CA ALA A 156 5.40 -5.14 9.77
C ALA A 156 6.12 -4.98 8.42
N GLY A 157 7.41 -4.60 8.42
CA GLY A 157 8.12 -4.12 7.25
C GLY A 157 8.14 -5.11 6.08
N GLU A 158 8.52 -6.36 6.33
CA GLU A 158 8.62 -7.39 5.29
C GLU A 158 7.24 -7.70 4.67
N ALA A 159 6.25 -7.98 5.52
CA ALA A 159 4.89 -8.26 5.05
C ALA A 159 4.31 -7.10 4.25
N TRP A 160 4.59 -5.86 4.67
CA TRP A 160 4.22 -4.68 3.92
C TRP A 160 4.89 -4.59 2.56
N GLU A 161 6.20 -4.84 2.48
CA GLU A 161 6.92 -4.80 1.20
C GLU A 161 6.39 -5.82 0.21
N CYS A 162 6.01 -7.01 0.68
CA CYS A 162 5.30 -8.00 -0.12
C CYS A 162 3.96 -7.44 -0.63
N CYS A 163 3.11 -6.95 0.26
CA CYS A 163 1.81 -6.38 -0.10
C CYS A 163 1.96 -5.24 -1.12
N TYR A 164 2.91 -4.33 -0.90
CA TYR A 164 3.12 -3.16 -1.75
C TYR A 164 3.76 -3.53 -3.10
N THR A 165 4.66 -4.51 -3.13
CA THR A 165 5.24 -5.00 -4.39
C THR A 165 4.16 -5.63 -5.28
N ASP A 166 3.28 -6.45 -4.71
CA ASP A 166 2.14 -7.01 -5.45
C ASP A 166 1.17 -5.93 -5.93
N PHE A 167 0.85 -4.97 -5.06
CA PHE A 167 0.02 -3.83 -5.42
C PHE A 167 0.59 -3.04 -6.60
N LYS A 168 1.87 -2.64 -6.50
CA LYS A 168 2.54 -1.87 -7.55
C LYS A 168 2.62 -2.65 -8.86
N ARG A 169 2.95 -3.94 -8.81
CA ARG A 169 2.95 -4.80 -10.00
C ARG A 169 1.57 -4.80 -10.69
N LEU A 170 0.49 -5.03 -9.95
CA LEU A 170 -0.87 -5.04 -10.51
C LEU A 170 -1.27 -3.68 -11.09
N VAL A 171 -0.94 -2.59 -10.39
CA VAL A 171 -1.23 -1.24 -10.87
C VAL A 171 -0.43 -0.92 -12.13
N ASP A 172 0.87 -1.22 -12.16
CA ASP A 172 1.74 -0.94 -13.30
C ASP A 172 1.36 -1.78 -14.52
N GLU A 173 0.94 -3.04 -14.33
CA GLU A 173 0.35 -3.88 -15.39
C GLU A 173 -0.86 -3.21 -16.04
N GLN A 174 -1.74 -2.60 -15.24
CA GLN A 174 -2.92 -1.88 -15.77
C GLN A 174 -2.54 -0.54 -16.42
N LYS A 175 -1.59 0.21 -15.83
CA LYS A 175 -1.10 1.49 -16.38
C LYS A 175 -0.38 1.34 -17.71
N ASN A 176 0.21 0.18 -17.96
CA ASN A 176 0.88 -0.16 -19.22
C ASN A 176 -0.07 -0.67 -20.31
N THR A 177 -1.38 -0.80 -20.03
CA THR A 177 -2.37 -1.09 -21.08
C THR A 177 -2.58 0.14 -21.96
N THR A 178 -3.04 -0.05 -23.20
CA THR A 178 -3.35 1.06 -24.12
C THR A 178 -4.64 1.81 -23.75
N HIS A 179 -5.32 1.40 -22.68
CA HIS A 179 -6.55 2.01 -22.22
C HIS A 179 -6.25 3.19 -21.28
N GLU A 180 -7.07 4.24 -21.37
CA GLU A 180 -7.04 5.32 -20.38
C GLU A 180 -7.29 4.76 -18.97
N TRP A 181 -6.72 5.39 -17.94
CA TRP A 181 -6.87 4.91 -16.57
C TRP A 181 -8.34 4.89 -16.11
N THR A 182 -9.17 5.78 -16.66
CA THR A 182 -10.61 5.92 -16.41
C THR A 182 -11.46 4.91 -17.18
N HIS A 183 -10.86 4.16 -18.11
CA HIS A 183 -11.56 3.09 -18.80
C HIS A 183 -12.09 2.08 -17.78
N PHE A 184 -13.34 1.67 -17.92
CA PHE A 184 -14.06 0.89 -16.91
C PHE A 184 -13.28 -0.35 -16.47
N ASP A 185 -12.69 -1.09 -17.41
CA ASP A 185 -11.93 -2.30 -17.07
C ASP A 185 -10.64 -1.97 -16.30
N THR A 186 -9.91 -0.93 -16.72
CA THR A 186 -8.67 -0.51 -16.06
C THR A 186 -8.97 0.00 -14.65
N HIS A 187 -9.99 0.84 -14.52
CA HIS A 187 -10.52 1.35 -13.25
C HIS A 187 -10.90 0.20 -12.32
N PHE A 188 -11.69 -0.76 -12.81
CA PHE A 188 -12.12 -1.92 -12.04
C PHE A 188 -10.93 -2.70 -11.47
N HIS A 189 -9.93 -3.02 -12.30
CA HIS A 189 -8.76 -3.78 -11.85
C HIS A 189 -7.86 -3.00 -10.89
N MET A 190 -7.65 -1.69 -11.12
CA MET A 190 -6.90 -0.85 -10.19
C MET A 190 -7.60 -0.75 -8.83
N CYS A 191 -8.93 -0.64 -8.81
CA CYS A 191 -9.73 -0.64 -7.58
C CYS A 191 -9.68 -1.98 -6.85
N CYS A 192 -9.70 -3.11 -7.57
CA CYS A 192 -9.46 -4.44 -6.99
C CYS A 192 -8.07 -4.52 -6.34
N ALA A 193 -7.01 -4.08 -7.02
CA ALA A 193 -5.65 -4.07 -6.50
C ALA A 193 -5.53 -3.20 -5.24
N ARG A 194 -6.16 -2.01 -5.24
CA ARG A 194 -6.22 -1.11 -4.08
C ARG A 194 -6.86 -1.79 -2.86
N ALA A 195 -8.00 -2.44 -3.05
CA ALA A 195 -8.68 -3.16 -1.98
C ALA A 195 -7.87 -4.36 -1.47
N GLN A 196 -7.20 -5.09 -2.37
CA GLN A 196 -6.34 -6.22 -2.01
C GLN A 196 -5.15 -5.77 -1.16
N PHE A 197 -4.47 -4.70 -1.57
CA PHE A 197 -3.38 -4.11 -0.80
C PHE A 197 -3.81 -3.74 0.62
N ARG A 198 -4.91 -2.99 0.74
CA ARG A 198 -5.45 -2.58 2.06
C ARG A 198 -5.81 -3.76 2.95
N ARG A 199 -6.33 -4.85 2.39
CA ARG A 199 -6.62 -6.08 3.15
C ARG A 199 -5.34 -6.79 3.58
N CYS A 200 -4.36 -6.87 2.70
CA CYS A 200 -3.06 -7.49 2.97
C CYS A 200 -2.40 -6.80 4.16
N THR A 201 -2.24 -5.48 4.08
CA THR A 201 -1.62 -4.69 5.15
C THR A 201 -2.43 -4.73 6.44
N LEU A 202 -3.77 -4.68 6.37
CA LEU A 202 -4.63 -4.78 7.55
C LEU A 202 -4.42 -6.10 8.30
N ASN A 203 -4.38 -7.22 7.58
CA ASN A 203 -4.17 -8.51 8.24
C ASN A 203 -2.78 -8.55 8.88
N SER A 204 -1.73 -8.15 8.16
CA SER A 204 -0.36 -8.13 8.69
C SER A 204 -0.22 -7.26 9.95
N LEU A 205 -0.82 -6.08 9.98
CA LEU A 205 -0.71 -5.15 11.12
C LEU A 205 -1.46 -5.65 12.36
N PHE A 206 -2.63 -6.27 12.17
CA PHE A 206 -3.49 -6.69 13.28
C PHE A 206 -3.33 -8.18 13.66
N ASP A 207 -2.42 -8.92 13.03
CA ASP A 207 -2.04 -10.28 13.41
C ASP A 207 -0.84 -10.33 14.38
N MET A 208 -0.30 -9.16 14.77
CA MET A 208 0.87 -9.00 15.65
C MET A 208 0.60 -8.05 16.86
N PRO A 209 -0.41 -8.35 17.70
CA PRO A 209 -0.88 -7.45 18.77
C PRO A 209 0.15 -7.20 19.88
N ASP A 210 1.13 -8.09 20.04
CA ASP A 210 2.18 -7.96 21.07
C ASP A 210 3.28 -6.97 20.65
N VAL A 211 3.36 -6.61 19.37
CA VAL A 211 4.40 -5.72 18.81
C VAL A 211 3.81 -4.40 18.35
N CYS A 212 2.69 -4.42 17.63
CA CYS A 212 1.94 -3.23 17.26
C CYS A 212 0.74 -3.09 18.20
N SER A 213 0.72 -2.03 19.00
CA SER A 213 -0.49 -1.65 19.72
C SER A 213 -1.62 -1.35 18.74
N TYR A 214 -2.86 -1.45 19.21
CA TYR A 214 -4.04 -1.17 18.38
C TYR A 214 -3.94 0.20 17.69
N GLU A 215 -3.56 1.26 18.43
CA GLU A 215 -3.46 2.61 17.88
C GLU A 215 -2.33 2.75 16.85
N GLN A 216 -1.22 2.03 17.07
CA GLN A 216 -0.11 1.98 16.12
C GLN A 216 -0.53 1.27 14.83
N ALA A 217 -1.19 0.11 14.94
CA ALA A 217 -1.71 -0.63 13.80
C ALA A 217 -2.76 0.16 13.01
N VAL A 218 -3.66 0.89 13.69
CA VAL A 218 -4.62 1.79 13.03
C VAL A 218 -3.91 2.91 12.28
N THR A 219 -2.89 3.52 12.87
CA THR A 219 -2.15 4.63 12.22
C THR A 219 -1.41 4.12 10.98
N LEU A 220 -0.76 2.97 11.06
CA LEU A 220 -0.05 2.38 9.91
C LEU A 220 -1.02 1.83 8.86
N GLN A 221 -2.22 1.40 9.25
CA GLN A 221 -3.29 1.09 8.32
C GLN A 221 -3.78 2.35 7.59
N LYS A 222 -3.92 3.49 8.27
CA LYS A 222 -4.25 4.78 7.65
C LYS A 222 -3.19 5.17 6.61
N PHE A 223 -1.91 4.95 6.91
CA PHE A 223 -0.82 5.12 5.93
C PHE A 223 -1.06 4.25 4.68
N SER A 224 -1.44 2.96 4.84
CA SER A 224 -1.75 2.05 3.72
C SER A 224 -2.82 2.64 2.81
N VAL A 225 -3.89 3.12 3.43
CA VAL A 225 -5.05 3.65 2.73
C VAL A 225 -4.63 4.86 1.90
N ILE A 226 -3.96 5.84 2.52
CA ILE A 226 -3.54 7.08 1.85
C ILE A 226 -2.59 6.80 0.69
N ILE A 227 -1.56 5.96 0.88
CA ILE A 227 -0.62 5.61 -0.21
C ILE A 227 -1.34 4.93 -1.37
N SER A 228 -2.25 3.99 -1.07
CA SER A 228 -3.02 3.29 -2.09
C SER A 228 -3.97 4.21 -2.87
N GLU A 229 -4.49 5.27 -2.23
CA GLU A 229 -5.28 6.33 -2.89
C GLU A 229 -4.40 7.23 -3.72
N GLY A 230 -3.17 7.50 -3.27
CA GLY A 230 -2.19 8.24 -4.05
C GLY A 230 -1.82 7.56 -5.37
N ASP A 231 -1.56 6.25 -5.32
CA ASP A 231 -1.19 5.48 -6.51
C ASP A 231 -2.38 5.20 -7.46
N VAL A 232 -3.59 5.09 -6.89
CA VAL A 232 -4.88 4.85 -7.57
C VAL A 232 -5.92 5.86 -7.07
N PHE A 233 -5.80 7.09 -7.57
CA PHE A 233 -6.70 8.19 -7.21
C PHE A 233 -7.96 8.15 -8.06
N GLN A 234 -8.82 7.19 -7.77
CA GLN A 234 -10.12 7.00 -8.44
C GLN A 234 -11.21 6.67 -7.42
N ASP A 235 -12.47 6.93 -7.78
CA ASP A 235 -13.61 6.54 -6.94
C ASP A 235 -13.86 5.02 -7.07
N CYS A 236 -13.29 4.25 -6.14
CA CYS A 236 -13.56 2.81 -6.04
C CYS A 236 -14.65 2.47 -5.02
N ASP A 237 -15.31 3.46 -4.42
CA ASP A 237 -16.33 3.21 -3.41
C ASP A 237 -17.73 3.15 -4.05
N SER A 238 -17.93 3.89 -5.14
CA SER A 238 -19.15 3.88 -5.94
C SER A 238 -19.12 2.80 -7.02
N ASN A 239 -20.25 2.11 -7.23
CA ASN A 239 -20.51 1.25 -8.40
C ASN A 239 -19.50 0.11 -8.67
N MET A 240 -18.70 -0.29 -7.68
CA MET A 240 -17.73 -1.37 -7.79
C MET A 240 -18.32 -2.75 -7.47
N MET A 241 -18.08 -3.73 -8.34
CA MET A 241 -18.50 -5.12 -8.18
C MET A 241 -17.36 -6.00 -7.67
N TYR A 242 -16.91 -5.75 -6.43
CA TYR A 242 -15.73 -6.39 -5.83
C TYR A 242 -15.74 -7.92 -5.84
N THR A 243 -16.91 -8.55 -5.81
CA THR A 243 -17.04 -10.01 -5.90
C THR A 243 -16.46 -10.60 -7.19
N ASN A 244 -16.34 -9.78 -8.23
CA ASN A 244 -15.82 -10.17 -9.55
C ASN A 244 -14.33 -9.88 -9.70
N CYS A 245 -13.65 -9.36 -8.67
CA CYS A 245 -12.21 -9.16 -8.73
C CYS A 245 -11.48 -10.50 -8.93
N PRO A 246 -10.28 -10.49 -9.54
CA PRO A 246 -9.44 -11.68 -9.61
C PRO A 246 -9.19 -12.27 -8.22
N GLY A 247 -9.52 -13.55 -8.03
CA GLY A 247 -9.41 -14.22 -6.72
C GLY A 247 -10.59 -13.98 -5.75
N GLY A 248 -11.66 -13.30 -6.20
CA GLY A 248 -12.86 -13.01 -5.40
C GLY A 248 -12.78 -11.66 -4.67
N ASP A 249 -13.71 -11.41 -3.76
CA ASP A 249 -13.81 -10.12 -3.05
C ASP A 249 -12.54 -9.82 -2.22
N PRO A 250 -11.74 -8.80 -2.62
CA PRO A 250 -10.47 -8.50 -1.99
C PRO A 250 -10.64 -7.63 -0.74
N ARG A 251 -11.86 -7.16 -0.44
CA ARG A 251 -12.10 -6.32 0.73
C ARG A 251 -11.90 -7.12 2.02
N PRO A 252 -11.55 -6.45 3.14
CA PRO A 252 -11.46 -7.11 4.44
C PRO A 252 -12.78 -7.83 4.79
N SER A 253 -12.67 -9.05 5.30
CA SER A 253 -13.84 -9.76 5.83
C SER A 253 -14.45 -8.99 7.01
N GLY A 254 -15.72 -9.26 7.36
CA GLY A 254 -16.34 -8.64 8.55
C GLY A 254 -15.55 -8.88 9.84
N LYS A 255 -14.86 -10.02 9.97
CA LYS A 255 -13.95 -10.30 11.10
C LYS A 255 -12.70 -9.42 11.07
N SER A 256 -12.10 -9.24 9.90
CA SER A 256 -10.94 -8.36 9.70
C SER A 256 -11.33 -6.89 9.96
N LEU A 257 -12.47 -6.45 9.46
CA LEU A 257 -12.98 -5.09 9.67
C LEU A 257 -13.29 -4.82 11.16
N ALA A 258 -13.81 -5.82 11.89
CA ALA A 258 -14.02 -5.69 13.33
C ALA A 258 -12.72 -5.38 14.09
N LYS A 259 -11.55 -5.81 13.57
CA LYS A 259 -10.25 -5.44 14.15
C LYS A 259 -9.95 -3.94 14.05
N LEU A 260 -10.56 -3.20 13.11
CA LEU A 260 -10.45 -1.74 13.01
C LEU A 260 -11.47 -0.98 13.87
N MET A 261 -12.53 -1.66 14.31
CA MET A 261 -13.62 -1.04 15.08
C MET A 261 -13.49 -1.29 16.58
N ASN A 262 -12.74 -2.33 16.99
CA ASN A 262 -12.60 -2.72 18.39
C ASN A 262 -11.41 -2.04 19.06
N ALA A 263 -11.53 -0.73 19.30
CA ALA A 263 -10.71 -0.08 20.31
C ALA A 263 -11.17 -0.57 21.70
N GLY A 264 -10.52 -1.61 22.23
CA GLY A 264 -10.56 -1.91 23.66
C GLY A 264 -11.65 -2.85 24.18
N VAL A 265 -12.09 -3.87 23.43
CA VAL A 265 -12.84 -4.99 24.04
C VAL A 265 -11.92 -6.21 24.15
N PRO A 266 -11.48 -6.61 25.36
CA PRO A 266 -10.81 -7.88 25.57
C PRO A 266 -11.71 -8.99 25.02
N LEU A 267 -11.12 -9.92 24.25
CA LEU A 267 -11.81 -11.13 23.79
C LEU A 267 -12.09 -12.07 24.98
N THR A 268 -13.00 -11.66 25.87
CA THR A 268 -13.60 -12.53 26.87
C THR A 268 -15.12 -12.45 26.75
N ASN A 269 -15.68 -13.57 26.28
CA ASN A 269 -17.10 -13.92 26.34
C ASN A 269 -18.08 -13.09 25.50
N VAL A 270 -18.04 -13.26 24.18
CA VAL A 270 -19.28 -13.19 23.38
C VAL A 270 -19.87 -14.59 23.31
N HIS A 271 -20.79 -14.88 24.23
CA HIS A 271 -21.76 -15.95 24.03
C HIS A 271 -22.63 -15.58 22.82
N PRO A 272 -22.76 -16.43 21.80
CA PRO A 272 -23.66 -16.14 20.70
C PRO A 272 -25.12 -16.15 21.21
N PRO A 273 -25.98 -15.23 20.74
CA PRO A 273 -27.40 -15.29 21.07
C PRO A 273 -27.99 -16.58 20.50
N LYS A 274 -28.67 -17.35 21.36
CA LYS A 274 -29.38 -18.57 20.97
C LYS A 274 -30.44 -18.22 19.91
N PRO A 275 -30.43 -18.85 18.72
CA PRO A 275 -31.57 -18.80 17.83
C PRO A 275 -32.67 -19.73 18.38
N LEU A 276 -33.83 -19.16 18.66
CA LEU A 276 -35.10 -19.87 18.67
C LEU A 276 -35.39 -20.29 17.22
N HIS A 277 -35.41 -21.59 16.91
CA HIS A 277 -36.47 -22.25 16.12
C HIS A 277 -36.09 -23.69 15.70
N ASN A 278 -37.07 -24.57 15.93
CA ASN A 278 -37.43 -25.81 15.24
C ASN A 278 -36.33 -26.78 14.77
N LYS A 279 -36.23 -27.87 15.52
CA LYS A 279 -35.66 -29.14 15.05
C LYS A 279 -36.45 -29.65 13.84
N VAL A 280 -35.81 -29.66 12.68
CA VAL A 280 -36.03 -30.68 11.66
C VAL A 280 -34.68 -31.33 11.41
N SER A 281 -34.54 -32.58 11.83
CA SER A 281 -33.35 -33.39 11.64
C SER A 281 -33.32 -33.92 10.20
N VAL A 282 -32.30 -33.54 9.43
CA VAL A 282 -31.91 -34.27 8.21
C VAL A 282 -30.44 -34.65 8.35
N PHE A 283 -30.21 -35.94 8.56
CA PHE A 283 -28.92 -36.60 8.42
C PHE A 283 -28.57 -36.68 6.92
N SER A 284 -27.40 -36.20 6.49
CA SER A 284 -26.76 -36.71 5.25
C SER A 284 -25.29 -36.29 5.08
N SER A 285 -24.41 -37.29 5.20
CA SER A 285 -23.35 -37.67 4.25
C SER A 285 -22.39 -36.59 3.68
N THR A 286 -21.29 -36.31 4.37
CA THR A 286 -20.08 -35.72 3.75
C THR A 286 -18.75 -36.34 4.23
N THR A 287 -18.76 -37.22 5.23
CA THR A 287 -17.54 -37.87 5.75
C THR A 287 -17.05 -39.07 4.93
N TYR A 288 -17.82 -39.55 3.95
CA TYR A 288 -17.41 -40.69 3.10
C TYR A 288 -16.53 -40.31 1.89
N HIS A 289 -16.47 -39.03 1.48
CA HIS A 289 -15.66 -38.63 0.32
C HIS A 289 -14.19 -38.39 0.64
N ILE A 290 -13.85 -38.00 1.88
CA ILE A 290 -12.46 -37.69 2.25
C ILE A 290 -11.64 -38.98 2.41
N ILE A 291 -12.24 -40.07 2.89
CA ILE A 291 -11.56 -41.35 3.08
C ILE A 291 -11.31 -42.06 1.73
N SER A 292 -12.18 -41.88 0.73
CA SER A 292 -12.01 -42.50 -0.60
C SER A 292 -10.88 -41.86 -1.42
N VAL A 293 -10.65 -40.54 -1.30
CA VAL A 293 -9.59 -39.85 -2.05
C VAL A 293 -8.21 -40.15 -1.46
N VAL A 294 -8.10 -40.24 -0.13
CA VAL A 294 -6.84 -40.56 0.55
C VAL A 294 -6.41 -42.01 0.25
N LEU A 295 -7.34 -42.96 0.16
CA LEU A 295 -7.02 -44.34 -0.18
C LEU A 295 -6.59 -44.52 -1.65
N SER A 296 -7.08 -43.68 -2.56
CA SER A 296 -6.76 -43.74 -3.99
C SER A 296 -5.35 -43.21 -4.30
N VAL A 297 -4.89 -42.20 -3.57
CA VAL A 297 -3.54 -41.63 -3.71
C VAL A 297 -2.47 -42.55 -3.09
N LEU A 298 -2.79 -43.23 -1.99
CA LEU A 298 -1.89 -44.20 -1.35
C LEU A 298 -1.71 -45.48 -2.18
N LEU A 299 -2.72 -45.91 -2.94
CA LEU A 299 -2.63 -47.09 -3.80
C LEU A 299 -1.92 -46.81 -5.13
N CYS A 300 -2.01 -45.59 -5.67
CA CYS A 300 -1.29 -45.22 -6.91
C CYS A 300 0.20 -44.86 -6.71
N GLY A 301 0.65 -44.64 -5.47
CA GLY A 301 2.06 -44.35 -5.17
C GLY A 301 2.93 -45.57 -4.86
N LEU A 302 2.35 -46.77 -4.75
CA LEU A 302 3.05 -48.01 -4.42
C LEU A 302 3.26 -48.94 -5.63
N VAL A 303 2.85 -48.51 -6.82
CA VAL A 303 2.95 -49.29 -8.05
C VAL A 303 3.67 -48.45 -9.11
N ASN A 304 4.95 -48.81 -9.33
CA ASN A 304 5.50 -48.85 -10.67
C ASN A 304 4.63 -49.72 -11.58
#